data_AF-B3QT50-F1
#
_entry.id   AF-B3QT50-F1
#
_cell.length_a   1.000
_cell.length_b   1.000
_cell.length_c   1.000
_cell.angle_alpha   90.00
_cell.angle_beta   90.00
_cell.angle_gamma   90.00
#
_symmetry.space_group_name_H-M   'P 1'
#
loop_
_entity.id
_entity.type
_entity.pdbx_description
1 polymer ?
#
loop_
_entity_poly.entity_id
_entity_poly.type
_entity_poly.pdbx_seq_one_letter_code
_entity_poly.pdbx_strand_id
1 'polypeptide(L)'
;MTPTELITAIAYVIFLIGASISFLTQGGKLAIWLLTLGVLLDFLTVALPSLGVSWLKMQLAGTNSTILAGIFLGILVWLLFAAALVFRKIEKIVAFHFLVILIEVVWFVDFLLFLYGIYKFPLSPLK
;
A
#
# COMPACT_ATOMS: atom_id res chain seq x y z
N MET A 1 -2.84 -5.60 17.20
CA MET A 1 -2.72 -4.78 15.98
C MET A 1 -1.79 -3.62 16.31
N THR A 2 -0.67 -3.50 15.59
CA THR A 2 0.29 -2.41 15.79
C THR A 2 -0.25 -1.09 15.22
N PRO A 3 0.24 0.09 15.68
CA PRO A 3 -0.17 1.38 15.11
C PRO A 3 0.06 1.45 13.59
N THR A 4 1.15 0.84 13.11
CA THR A 4 1.50 0.75 11.69
C THR A 4 0.49 -0.06 10.90
N GLU A 5 0.08 -1.23 11.39
CA GLU A 5 -0.98 -2.05 10.77
C GLU A 5 -2.30 -1.26 10.68
N LEU A 6 -2.64 -0.50 11.73
CA LEU A 6 -3.86 0.30 11.74
C LEU A 6 -3.82 1.42 10.69
N ILE A 7 -2.72 2.16 10.61
CA ILE A 7 -2.55 3.22 9.61
C ILE A 7 -2.56 2.63 8.20
N THR A 8 -1.91 1.49 8.00
CA THR A 8 -1.90 0.78 6.70
C THR A 8 -3.32 0.35 6.30
N ALA A 9 -4.10 -0.20 7.23
CA ALA A 9 -5.50 -0.55 6.98
C ALA A 9 -6.36 0.68 6.64
N ILE A 10 -6.19 1.79 7.37
CA ILE A 10 -6.88 3.06 7.09
C ILE A 10 -6.48 3.60 5.71
N ALA A 11 -5.19 3.57 5.38
CA ALA A 11 -4.65 3.98 4.09
C ALA A 11 -5.28 3.18 2.94
N TYR A 12 -5.36 1.85 3.10
CA TYR A 12 -6.01 0.97 2.13
C TYR A 12 -7.51 1.27 1.97
N VAL A 13 -8.24 1.50 3.07
CA VAL A 13 -9.67 1.87 3.00
C VAL A 13 -9.88 3.22 2.30
N ILE A 14 -9.05 4.23 2.62
CA ILE A 14 -9.08 5.53 1.93
C ILE A 14 -8.85 5.34 0.42
N PHE A 15 -7.90 4.47 0.06
CA PHE A 15 -7.63 4.12 -1.33
C PHE A 15 -8.85 3.48 -2.00
N LEU A 16 -9.52 2.51 -1.37
CA LEU A 16 -10.75 1.87 -1.92
C LEU A 16 -11.90 2.87 -2.14
N ILE A 17 -12.07 3.83 -1.21
CA ILE A 17 -13.05 4.90 -1.39
C ILE A 17 -12.67 5.77 -2.59
N GLY A 18 -11.39 6.15 -2.69
CA GLY A 18 -10.86 6.90 -3.83
C GLY A 18 -11.06 6.15 -5.15
N ALA A 19 -10.80 4.84 -5.18
CA ALA A 19 -10.97 3.98 -6.33
C ALA A 19 -12.44 3.94 -6.76
N SER A 20 -13.36 3.68 -5.83
CA SER A 20 -14.81 3.66 -6.08
C SER A 20 -15.30 4.99 -6.67
N ILE A 21 -14.89 6.13 -6.09
CA ILE A 21 -15.22 7.46 -6.62
C ILE A 21 -14.56 7.68 -7.99
N SER A 22 -13.37 7.14 -8.23
CA SER A 22 -12.68 7.24 -9.52
C SER A 22 -13.45 6.55 -10.64
N PHE A 23 -14.12 5.43 -10.37
CA PHE A 23 -14.98 4.74 -11.33
C PHE A 23 -16.25 5.54 -11.62
N LEU A 24 -16.87 6.11 -10.59
CA LEU A 24 -18.08 6.94 -10.73
C LEU A 24 -17.82 8.25 -11.49
N THR A 25 -16.64 8.84 -11.30
CA THR A 25 -16.31 10.20 -11.79
C THR A 25 -15.28 10.21 -12.93
N GLN A 26 -14.94 9.04 -13.48
CA GLN A 26 -13.89 8.88 -14.51
C GLN A 26 -12.56 9.52 -14.10
N GLY A 27 -12.15 9.28 -12.85
CA GLY A 27 -10.94 9.83 -12.24
C GLY A 27 -11.06 11.31 -11.88
N GLY A 28 -12.20 11.76 -11.35
CA GLY A 28 -12.38 13.13 -10.89
C GLY A 28 -11.35 13.56 -9.83
N LYS A 29 -11.20 14.87 -9.60
CA LYS A 29 -10.17 15.43 -8.70
C LYS A 29 -10.23 14.85 -7.29
N LEU A 30 -11.43 14.69 -6.72
CA LEU A 30 -11.61 14.12 -5.38
C LEU A 30 -11.09 12.67 -5.30
N ALA A 31 -11.37 11.86 -6.32
CA ALA A 31 -10.88 10.48 -6.40
C ALA A 31 -9.35 10.43 -6.38
N ILE A 32 -8.70 11.27 -7.19
CA ILE A 32 -7.24 11.35 -7.24
C ILE A 32 -6.66 11.79 -5.90
N TRP A 33 -7.28 12.75 -5.22
CA TRP A 33 -6.87 13.17 -3.88
C TRP A 33 -6.93 12.03 -2.87
N LEU A 34 -8.03 11.27 -2.85
CA LEU A 34 -8.20 10.14 -1.94
C LEU A 34 -7.24 8.99 -2.24
N LEU A 35 -7.07 8.63 -3.52
CA LEU A 35 -6.08 7.62 -3.94
C LEU A 35 -4.66 8.03 -3.52
N THR A 36 -4.30 9.30 -3.76
CA THR A 36 -2.98 9.85 -3.38
C THR A 36 -2.81 9.85 -1.87
N LEU A 37 -3.84 10.23 -1.11
CA LEU A 37 -3.80 10.22 0.35
C LEU A 37 -3.60 8.81 0.90
N GLY A 38 -4.30 7.82 0.34
CA GLY A 38 -4.12 6.40 0.70
C GLY A 38 -2.68 5.96 0.48
N VAL A 39 -2.15 6.11 -0.74
CA VAL A 39 -0.76 5.71 -1.05
C VAL A 39 0.28 6.51 -0.25
N LEU A 40 0.02 7.79 0.02
CA LEU A 40 0.93 8.61 0.82
C LEU A 40 0.97 8.14 2.27
N LEU A 41 -0.18 7.85 2.88
CA LEU A 41 -0.23 7.32 4.24
C LEU A 41 0.50 5.99 4.34
N ASP A 42 0.30 5.10 3.37
CA ASP A 42 1.02 3.83 3.24
C ASP A 42 2.54 4.03 3.18
N PHE A 43 3.00 4.87 2.24
CA PHE A 43 4.41 5.21 2.12
C PHE A 43 4.99 5.77 3.43
N LEU A 44 4.25 6.63 4.13
CA LEU A 44 4.68 7.19 5.41
C LEU A 44 4.81 6.14 6.52
N THR A 45 4.04 5.04 6.47
CA THR A 45 4.22 3.93 7.42
C THR A 45 5.59 3.27 7.30
N VAL A 46 6.23 3.34 6.13
CA VAL A 46 7.57 2.80 5.87
C VAL A 46 8.63 3.89 6.03
N ALA A 47 8.39 5.09 5.48
CA ALA A 47 9.37 6.17 5.45
C ALA A 47 9.64 6.77 6.85
N LEU A 48 8.61 6.97 7.67
CA LEU A 48 8.78 7.61 8.98
C LEU A 48 9.63 6.79 9.96
N PRO A 49 9.44 5.45 10.10
CA PRO A 49 10.36 4.62 10.88
C PRO A 49 11.81 4.72 10.45
N SER A 50 12.07 4.78 9.13
CA SER A 50 13.43 4.93 8.58
C SER A 50 14.07 6.27 8.93
N LEU A 51 13.27 7.29 9.25
CA LEU A 51 13.72 8.61 9.71
C LEU A 51 13.80 8.73 11.25
N GLY A 52 13.59 7.63 11.98
CA GLY A 52 13.74 7.58 13.44
C GLY A 52 12.44 7.68 14.25
N VAL A 53 11.27 7.66 13.59
CA VAL A 53 9.96 7.67 14.28
C VAL A 53 9.66 6.28 14.87
N SER A 54 10.05 6.08 16.12
CA SER A 54 10.08 4.76 16.78
C SER A 54 8.71 4.10 17.03
N TRP A 55 7.64 4.87 17.17
CA TRP A 55 6.30 4.33 17.46
C TRP A 55 5.62 3.68 16.25
N LEU A 56 6.08 3.98 15.03
CA LEU A 56 5.65 3.34 13.77
C LEU A 56 6.52 2.14 13.39
N LYS A 57 7.54 1.83 14.18
CA LYS A 57 8.46 0.75 13.87
C LYS A 57 7.75 -0.59 14.08
N MET A 58 7.56 -1.34 13.00
CA MET A 58 7.13 -2.73 13.12
C MET A 58 8.22 -3.52 13.85
N GLN A 59 7.81 -4.26 14.89
CA GLN A 59 8.67 -5.22 15.57
C GLN A 59 8.81 -6.48 14.70
N LEU A 60 9.54 -6.35 13.60
CA LEU A 60 9.93 -7.50 12.79
C LEU A 60 10.99 -8.28 13.59
N ALA A 61 10.60 -9.44 14.14
CA ALA A 61 11.50 -10.33 14.88
C ALA A 61 12.57 -11.01 13.98
N GLY A 62 12.51 -10.79 12.67
CA GLY A 62 13.44 -11.24 11.66
C GLY A 62 12.89 -10.98 10.25
N THR A 63 13.60 -11.45 9.23
CA THR A 63 13.15 -11.36 7.82
C THR A 63 12.91 -12.76 7.27
N ASN A 64 11.75 -12.98 6.65
CA ASN A 64 11.42 -14.21 5.93
C ASN A 64 11.05 -13.90 4.47
N SER A 65 10.98 -14.95 3.64
CA SER A 65 10.64 -14.81 2.22
C SER A 65 9.26 -14.16 2.00
N THR A 66 8.30 -14.35 2.92
CA THR A 66 6.99 -13.70 2.85
C THR A 66 7.04 -12.21 3.12
N ILE A 67 7.86 -11.75 4.08
CA ILE A 67 8.11 -10.32 4.34
C ILE A 67 8.84 -9.70 3.14
N LEU A 68 9.83 -10.38 2.57
CA LEU A 68 10.52 -9.91 1.36
C LEU A 68 9.57 -9.75 0.17
N ALA A 69 8.70 -10.73 -0.03
CA ALA A 69 7.68 -10.69 -1.07
C ALA A 69 6.69 -9.53 -0.83
N GLY A 70 6.26 -9.30 0.41
CA GLY A 70 5.47 -8.12 0.78
C GLY A 70 6.16 -6.81 0.39
N ILE A 71 7.39 -6.60 0.87
CA ILE A 71 8.18 -5.40 0.51
C ILE A 71 8.23 -5.17 -1.01
N PHE A 72 8.45 -6.23 -1.80
CA PHE A 72 8.46 -6.13 -3.26
C PHE A 72 7.10 -5.71 -3.83
N LEU A 73 6.00 -6.29 -3.34
CA LEU A 73 4.65 -5.90 -3.76
C LEU A 73 4.29 -4.48 -3.33
N GLY A 74 4.69 -4.02 -2.14
CA GLY A 74 4.51 -2.65 -1.70
C GLY A 74 5.21 -1.63 -2.59
N ILE A 75 6.47 -1.90 -2.99
CA ILE A 75 7.17 -1.07 -3.98
C ILE A 75 6.42 -1.09 -5.33
N LEU A 76 5.95 -2.26 -5.76
CA LEU A 76 5.18 -2.40 -6.99
C LEU A 76 3.89 -1.57 -6.95
N VAL A 77 3.18 -1.51 -5.82
CA VAL A 77 2.00 -0.65 -5.61
C VAL A 77 2.34 0.82 -5.89
N TRP A 78 3.44 1.32 -5.32
CA TRP A 78 3.84 2.72 -5.52
C TRP A 78 4.19 3.01 -6.99
N LEU A 79 4.87 2.09 -7.67
CA LEU A 79 5.19 2.22 -9.10
C LEU A 79 3.94 2.18 -9.99
N LEU A 80 3.03 1.24 -9.71
CA LEU A 80 1.75 1.16 -10.41
C LEU A 80 0.91 2.42 -10.19
N PHE A 81 0.92 2.98 -8.98
CA PHE A 81 0.20 4.22 -8.68
C PHE A 81 0.79 5.42 -9.43
N ALA A 82 2.12 5.55 -9.45
CA ALA A 82 2.78 6.58 -10.25
C ALA A 82 2.41 6.44 -11.74
N ALA A 83 2.40 5.22 -12.28
CA ALA A 83 1.96 4.96 -13.64
C ALA A 83 0.48 5.33 -13.84
N ALA A 84 -0.40 5.00 -12.90
CA ALA A 84 -1.83 5.34 -12.96
C ALA A 84 -2.03 6.86 -13.07
N LEU A 85 -1.30 7.66 -12.29
CA LEU A 85 -1.33 9.12 -12.39
C LEU A 85 -0.89 9.63 -13.76
N VAL A 86 0.13 9.00 -14.37
CA VAL A 86 0.55 9.33 -15.75
C VAL A 86 -0.57 9.02 -16.74
N PHE A 87 -1.15 7.83 -16.70
CA PHE A 87 -2.28 7.44 -17.59
C PHE A 87 -3.49 8.35 -17.39
N ARG A 88 -3.77 8.78 -16.15
CA ARG A 88 -4.83 9.75 -15.87
C ARG A 88 -4.55 11.10 -16.50
N LYS A 89 -3.30 11.58 -16.44
CA LYS A 89 -2.85 12.87 -16.99
C LYS A 89 -2.93 12.92 -18.51
N ILE A 90 -2.64 11.80 -19.18
CA ILE A 90 -2.78 11.67 -20.64
C ILE A 90 -4.19 11.19 -21.06
N GLU A 91 -5.17 11.29 -20.16
CA GLU A 91 -6.59 11.00 -20.40
C GLU A 91 -6.89 9.56 -20.87
N LYS A 92 -5.98 8.62 -20.61
CA LYS A 92 -6.17 7.18 -20.86
C LYS A 92 -6.95 6.55 -19.69
N ILE A 93 -8.22 6.93 -19.55
CA ILE A 93 -9.07 6.57 -18.39
C ILE A 93 -9.19 5.06 -18.19
N VAL A 94 -9.35 4.28 -19.25
CA VAL A 94 -9.44 2.81 -19.16
C VAL A 94 -8.17 2.20 -18.58
N ALA A 95 -6.99 2.66 -19.03
CA ALA A 95 -5.72 2.20 -18.50
C ALA A 95 -5.49 2.65 -17.05
N PHE A 96 -5.89 3.86 -16.72
CA PHE A 96 -5.89 4.36 -15.34
C PHE A 96 -6.73 3.45 -14.42
N HIS A 97 -7.97 3.14 -14.80
CA HIS A 97 -8.85 2.27 -14.02
C HIS A 97 -8.34 0.84 -13.90
N PHE A 98 -7.77 0.30 -14.98
CA PHE A 98 -7.13 -1.01 -14.94
C PHE A 98 -5.99 -1.05 -13.91
N LEU A 99 -5.15 0.00 -13.90
CA LEU A 99 -4.08 0.12 -12.91
C LEU A 99 -4.61 0.29 -11.49
N VAL A 100 -5.71 1.05 -11.29
CA VAL A 100 -6.35 1.16 -9.97
C VAL A 100 -6.81 -0.20 -9.45
N ILE A 101 -7.50 -1.01 -10.26
CA ILE A 101 -7.90 -2.37 -9.88
C ILE A 101 -6.68 -3.24 -9.57
N LEU A 102 -5.65 -3.17 -10.40
CA LEU A 102 -4.43 -3.94 -10.19
C LEU A 102 -3.75 -3.55 -8.86
N ILE A 103 -3.72 -2.25 -8.53
CA ILE A 103 -3.19 -1.77 -7.26
C ILE A 103 -3.99 -2.34 -6.09
N GLU A 104 -5.32 -2.34 -6.14
CA GLU A 104 -6.16 -2.92 -5.07
C GLU A 104 -5.78 -4.37 -4.79
N VAL A 105 -5.67 -5.19 -5.85
CA VAL A 105 -5.33 -6.60 -5.73
C VAL A 105 -3.91 -6.80 -5.20
N VAL A 106 -2.92 -6.10 -5.79
CA VAL A 106 -1.52 -6.23 -5.39
C VAL A 106 -1.33 -5.79 -3.94
N TRP A 107 -1.92 -4.67 -3.55
CA TRP A 107 -1.80 -4.14 -2.20
C TRP A 107 -2.54 -5.03 -1.17
N PHE A 108 -3.68 -5.60 -1.55
CA PHE A 108 -4.35 -6.59 -0.70
C PHE A 108 -3.46 -7.81 -0.44
N VAL A 109 -2.82 -8.35 -1.48
CA VAL A 109 -1.89 -9.48 -1.35
C VAL A 109 -0.66 -9.10 -0.52
N ASP A 110 -0.10 -7.92 -0.74
CA ASP A 110 0.99 -7.37 0.06
C ASP A 110 0.64 -7.34 1.56
N PHE A 111 -0.50 -6.76 1.90
CA PHE A 111 -0.99 -6.68 3.28
C PHE A 111 -1.16 -8.07 3.91
N LEU A 112 -1.70 -9.05 3.17
CA LEU A 112 -1.80 -10.43 3.63
C LEU A 112 -0.43 -11.07 3.87
N LEU A 113 0.55 -10.85 2.99
CA LEU A 113 1.90 -11.38 3.14
C LEU A 113 2.62 -10.80 4.36
N PHE A 114 2.43 -9.50 4.64
CA PHE A 114 2.95 -8.89 5.86
C PHE A 114 2.31 -9.48 7.11
N LEU A 115 0.97 -9.57 7.17
CA LEU A 115 0.28 -10.18 8.31
C LEU A 115 0.72 -11.64 8.51
N TYR A 116 0.77 -12.42 7.43
CA TYR A 116 1.19 -13.82 7.48
C TYR A 116 2.65 -13.98 7.91
N GLY A 117 3.54 -13.14 7.37
CA GLY A 117 4.96 -13.12 7.68
C GLY A 117 5.26 -12.73 9.12
N ILE A 118 4.46 -11.85 9.72
CA ILE A 118 4.57 -11.42 11.12
C ILE A 118 4.02 -12.49 12.08
N TYR A 119 2.82 -13.04 11.80
CA TYR A 119 2.09 -13.85 12.79
C TYR A 119 2.29 -15.35 12.68
N LYS A 120 2.54 -15.91 11.48
CA LYS A 120 2.58 -17.37 11.29
C LYS A 120 3.99 -17.97 11.31
N PHE A 121 5.00 -17.17 11.00
CA PHE A 121 6.40 -17.57 11.14
C PHE A 121 7.04 -16.82 12.31
N PRO A 122 6.88 -17.28 13.57
CA PRO A 122 7.73 -16.83 14.65
C PRO A 122 9.15 -17.27 14.33
N LEU A 123 9.95 -16.37 13.78
CA LEU A 123 11.32 -16.65 13.38
C LEU A 123 12.13 -16.98 14.64
N SER A 124 12.74 -18.16 14.64
CA SER A 124 13.74 -18.56 15.63
C SER A 124 14.77 -17.43 15.80
N PRO A 125 15.18 -17.09 17.03
CA PRO A 125 16.33 -16.20 17.20
C PRO A 125 17.52 -16.84 16.48
N LEU A 126 18.22 -16.02 15.68
CA LEU A 126 19.53 -16.39 15.14
C LEU A 126 20.40 -16.84 16.33
N LYS A 127 20.85 -18.10 16.31
CA LYS A 127 21.91 -18.60 17.20
C LYS A 127 23.25 -18.04 16.75
#